data_AF-A0A843J0T9-F1
#
_entry.id   AF-A0A843J0T9-F1
#
_cell.length_a   1.000
_cell.length_b   1.000
_cell.length_c   1.000
_cell.angle_alpha   90.00
_cell.angle_beta   90.00
_cell.angle_gamma   90.00
#
_symmetry.space_group_name_H-M   'P 1'
#
loop_
_entity.id
_entity.type
_entity.pdbx_description
1 polymer ?
#
loop_
_entity_poly.entity_id
_entity_poly.type
_entity_poly.pdbx_seq_one_letter_code
_entity_poly.pdbx_strand_id
1 'polypeptide(L)' 'MTLTADSPLSELLQENPRSAEILMRFGMGCVGCALASGETIRQAAAGHGI' A
#
# COMPACT_ATOMS: atom_id res chain seq x y z
N MET A 1 5.53 -2.20 -15.23
CA MET A 1 5.63 -3.51 -14.55
C MET A 1 4.24 -3.98 -14.13
N THR A 2 4.00 -5.28 -13.91
CA THR A 2 2.70 -5.77 -13.42
C THR A 2 2.76 -5.91 -11.90
N LEU A 3 2.03 -5.06 -11.18
CA LEU A 3 1.90 -5.13 -9.72
C LEU A 3 0.76 -6.06 -9.34
N THR A 4 0.93 -6.78 -8.23
CA THR A 4 -0.09 -7.68 -7.67
C THR A 4 -0.28 -7.40 -6.19
N ALA A 5 -1.29 -8.01 -5.56
CA ALA A 5 -1.52 -7.84 -4.12
C ALA A 5 -0.36 -8.39 -3.25
N ASP A 6 0.50 -9.26 -3.80
CA ASP A 6 1.71 -9.79 -3.16
C ASP A 6 2.94 -8.88 -3.36
N SER A 7 2.83 -7.85 -4.21
CA SER A 7 3.91 -6.89 -4.39
C SER A 7 4.12 -6.06 -3.11
N PRO A 8 5.37 -5.65 -2.83
CA PRO A 8 5.67 -4.71 -1.75
C PRO A 8 4.86 -3.43 -1.93
N LEU A 9 4.29 -2.92 -0.84
CA LEU A 9 3.57 -1.65 -0.86
C LEU A 9 4.48 -0.50 -1.31
N SER A 10 5.75 -0.53 -0.90
CA SER A 10 6.77 0.44 -1.32
C SER A 10 6.97 0.46 -2.84
N GLU A 11 6.89 -0.68 -3.53
CA GLU A 11 7.02 -0.76 -4.98
C GLU A 11 5.83 -0.11 -5.68
N LEU A 12 4.60 -0.35 -5.19
CA LEU A 12 3.40 0.33 -5.69
C LEU A 12 3.50 1.85 -5.53
N LEU A 13 4.01 2.33 -4.40
CA LEU A 13 4.16 3.75 -4.13
C LEU A 13 5.25 4.40 -5.00
N GLN A 14 6.32 3.67 -5.34
CA GLN A 14 7.35 4.15 -6.26
C GLN A 14 6.86 4.18 -7.71
N GLU A 15 6.22 3.11 -8.18
CA GLU A 15 5.71 3.01 -9.55
C GLU A 15 4.52 3.95 -9.79
N ASN A 16 3.69 4.15 -8.76
CA ASN A 16 2.52 5.02 -8.84
C ASN A 16 2.32 5.81 -7.53
N PRO A 17 2.94 6.98 -7.37
CA PRO A 17 2.81 7.80 -6.17
C PRO A 17 1.37 8.23 -5.85
N ARG A 18 0.48 8.30 -6.84
CA ARG A 18 -0.96 8.61 -6.65
C ARG A 18 -1.69 7.50 -5.90
N SER A 19 -1.18 6.27 -5.91
CA SER A 19 -1.76 5.15 -5.16
C SER A 19 -1.86 5.47 -3.67
N ALA A 20 -0.90 6.21 -3.08
CA ALA A 20 -0.97 6.65 -1.68
C ALA A 20 -2.32 7.34 -1.36
N GLU A 21 -2.69 8.33 -2.16
CA GLU A 21 -3.93 9.09 -1.97
C GLU A 21 -5.17 8.20 -2.13
N ILE A 22 -5.15 7.28 -3.09
CA ILE A 22 -6.25 6.34 -3.32
C ILE A 22 -6.40 5.41 -2.11
N LEU A 23 -5.31 4.82 -1.64
CA LEU A 23 -5.30 3.89 -0.51
C LEU A 23 -5.75 4.58 0.78
N MET A 24 -5.35 5.84 0.99
CA MET A 24 -5.85 6.65 2.12
C MET A 24 -7.37 6.86 2.07
N ARG A 25 -7.95 7.09 0.88
CA ARG A 25 -9.42 7.22 0.72
C ARG A 25 -10.17 5.92 1.06
N PHE A 26 -9.52 4.77 0.94
CA PHE A 26 -10.09 3.46 1.30
C PHE A 26 -9.82 3.06 2.76
N GLY A 27 -9.19 3.91 3.57
CA GLY A 27 -8.93 3.63 4.99
C GLY A 27 -7.49 3.22 5.31
N MET A 28 -6.60 3.12 4.32
CA MET A 28 -5.17 2.90 4.52
C MET A 28 -4.43 4.23 4.73
N GLY A 29 -4.81 4.97 5.78
CA GLY A 29 -4.19 6.25 6.15
C GLY A 29 -2.69 6.14 6.46
N CYS A 30 -2.24 4.95 6.88
CA CYS A 30 -0.87 4.66 7.29
C CYS A 30 0.08 4.33 6.13
N VAL A 31 -0.39 4.35 4.87
CA VAL A 31 0.33 3.83 3.70
C VAL A 31 1.70 4.47 3.46
N GLY A 32 1.91 5.70 3.95
CA GLY A 32 3.20 6.41 3.90
C GLY A 32 4.03 6.33 5.20
N CYS A 33 3.57 5.58 6.20
CA CYS A 33 4.28 5.39 7.46
C CYS A 33 5.42 4.38 7.26
N ALA A 34 6.57 4.61 7.91
CA ALA A 34 7.73 3.72 7.83
C ALA A 34 7.42 2.26 8.22
N LEU A 35 6.37 2.04 9.02
CA LEU A 35 5.89 0.72 9.41
C LEU A 35 5.22 -0.05 8.25
N ALA A 36 4.54 0.65 7.33
CA ALA A 36 3.86 0.05 6.19
C ALA A 36 4.81 -0.32 5.03
N SER A 37 6.00 0.29 4.99
CA SER A 37 6.98 0.14 3.90
C SER A 37 7.55 -1.28 3.74
N GLY A 38 7.45 -2.12 4.78
CA GLY A 38 7.94 -3.50 4.79
C GLY A 38 6.88 -4.56 4.47
N GLU A 39 5.64 -4.15 4.21
CA GLU A 39 4.49 -5.04 4.04
C GLU A 39 4.11 -5.21 2.56
N THR A 40 3.47 -6.32 2.22
CA THR A 40 2.78 -6.44 0.93
C THR A 40 1.48 -5.65 0.94
N ILE A 41 0.97 -5.29 -0.24
CA ILE A 41 -0.32 -4.59 -0.38
C ILE A 41 -1.45 -5.36 0.32
N ARG A 42 -1.47 -6.70 0.19
CA ARG A 42 -2.46 -7.55 0.86
C ARG A 42 -2.35 -7.48 2.38
N GLN A 43 -1.14 -7.53 2.94
CA GLN A 43 -0.95 -7.48 4.39
C GLN A 43 -1.38 -6.12 4.96
N ALA A 44 -1.01 -5.03 4.29
CA ALA A 44 -1.44 -3.68 4.66
C ALA A 44 -2.97 -3.57 4.63
N ALA A 45 -3.62 -4.06 3.56
CA ALA A 45 -5.08 -4.08 3.47
C ALA A 45 -5.73 -4.91 4.59
N ALA A 46 -5.21 -6.12 4.85
CA ALA A 46 -5.71 -6.99 5.91
C ALA A 46 -5.60 -6.37 7.31
N GLY A 47 -4.52 -5.63 7.60
CA GLY A 47 -4.34 -4.91 8.86
C GLY A 47 -5.38 -3.80 9.10
N HIS A 48 -5.99 -3.32 8.02
CA HIS A 48 -7.04 -2.30 8.02
C HIS A 48 -8.45 -2.87 7.76
N GLY A 49 -8.59 -4.19 7.59
CA GLY A 49 -9.87 -4.85 7.32
C GLY A 49 -10.42 -4.60 5.92
N ILE A 50 -9.53 -4.39 4.94
CA ILE A 50 -9.82 -4.12 3.52
C ILE A 50 -9.47 -5.34 2.67
#